data_AF-B6QFU1-F1
#
_entry.id   AF-B6QFU1-F1
#
_cell.length_a   1.000
_cell.length_b   1.000
_cell.length_c   1.000
_cell.angle_alpha   90.00
_cell.angle_beta   90.00
_cell.angle_gamma   90.00
#
_symmetry.space_group_name_H-M   'P 1'
#
loop_
_entity.id
_entity.type
_entity.pdbx_description
1 polymer ?
#
loop_
_entity_poly.entity_id
_entity_poly.type
_entity_poly.pdbx_seq_one_letter_code
_entity_poly.pdbx_strand_id
1 'polypeptide(L)'
;MTFDVITTTATALQRLLFQNKITSVQIVQYYFAQIDRHEPTLNALISPVPRDKILAIAATLDAERQISRSRRWGRMRSYSVILHGHGDIRLHRYALKPTVGIQYSTGLYYMTEFFDSPGPMAKSAADIRVLCEILLGRSFDMPTILNAWEGISVGFLDPKVWKMADDFCTQFEGTEEQMANEEEILLRFMSAYGEVAKPRPVPTL
;
A
#
# COMPACT_ATOMS: atom_id res chain seq x y z
N MET A 1 26.13 1.17 6.32
CA MET A 1 25.13 0.09 6.47
C MET A 1 24.13 0.24 5.35
N THR A 2 23.81 -0.85 4.65
CA THR A 2 22.90 -0.89 3.51
C THR A 2 21.62 -1.59 3.93
N PHE A 3 20.46 -0.97 3.71
CA PHE A 3 19.17 -1.69 3.78
C PHE A 3 18.78 -2.10 2.36
N ASP A 4 17.99 -3.17 2.25
CA ASP A 4 17.47 -3.60 0.96
C ASP A 4 16.23 -2.78 0.59
N VAL A 5 16.35 -1.97 -0.47
CA VAL A 5 15.29 -1.11 -0.98
C VAL A 5 14.04 -1.90 -1.39
N ILE A 6 14.21 -3.16 -1.82
CA ILE A 6 13.10 -3.99 -2.31
C ILE A 6 12.32 -4.57 -1.14
N THR A 7 12.97 -5.17 -0.15
CA THR A 7 12.26 -5.88 0.94
C THR A 7 11.98 -5.05 2.19
N THR A 8 12.77 -4.00 2.46
CA THR A 8 12.64 -3.24 3.71
C THR A 8 11.33 -2.46 3.77
N THR A 9 10.54 -2.65 4.83
CA THR A 9 9.25 -1.96 5.03
C THR A 9 9.42 -0.51 5.50
N ALA A 10 8.40 0.32 5.30
CA ALA A 10 8.42 1.71 5.74
C ALA A 10 8.51 1.82 7.27
N THR A 11 7.82 0.93 7.98
CA THR A 11 7.91 0.76 9.44
C THR A 11 9.32 0.36 9.92
N ALA A 12 10.03 -0.49 9.17
CA ALA A 12 11.43 -0.84 9.48
C ALA A 12 12.37 0.35 9.25
N LEU A 13 12.20 1.10 8.14
CA LEU A 13 12.96 2.32 7.87
C LEU A 13 12.75 3.38 8.97
N GLN A 14 11.52 3.54 9.45
CA GLN A 14 11.22 4.44 10.56
C GLN A 14 11.99 4.07 11.82
N ARG A 15 12.08 2.78 12.16
CA ARG A 15 12.87 2.30 13.30
C ARG A 15 14.36 2.59 13.11
N LEU A 16 14.90 2.40 11.91
CA LEU A 16 16.31 2.70 11.61
C LEU A 16 16.62 4.20 11.73
N LEU A 17 15.73 5.06 11.26
CA LEU A 17 15.83 6.52 11.41
C LEU A 17 15.78 6.92 12.90
N PHE A 18 14.88 6.33 13.68
CA PHE A 18 14.78 6.60 15.12
C PHE A 18 16.03 6.15 15.89
N GLN A 19 16.64 5.05 15.47
CA GLN A 19 17.89 4.54 16.03
C GLN A 19 19.13 5.31 15.54
N ASN A 20 18.97 6.36 14.71
CA ASN A 20 20.06 7.07 14.03
C ASN A 20 21.02 6.16 13.25
N LYS A 21 20.53 5.01 12.77
CA LYS A 21 21.34 4.08 11.95
C LYS A 21 21.41 4.52 10.49
N ILE A 22 20.46 5.34 10.06
CA ILE A 22 20.37 5.87 8.70
C ILE A 22 19.71 7.24 8.71
N THR A 23 20.00 8.06 7.71
CA THR A 23 19.39 9.38 7.49
C THR A 23 18.39 9.36 6.31
N SER A 24 17.51 10.35 6.24
CA SER A 24 16.58 10.51 5.11
C SER A 24 17.34 10.74 3.82
N VAL A 25 18.40 11.55 3.86
CA VAL A 25 19.25 11.81 2.69
C VAL A 25 19.83 10.49 2.16
N GLN A 26 20.34 9.62 3.04
CA GLN A 26 20.84 8.31 2.65
C GLN A 26 19.73 7.45 2.04
N ILE A 27 18.55 7.40 2.65
CA ILE A 27 17.39 6.65 2.10
C ILE A 27 17.06 7.13 0.69
N VAL A 28 16.94 8.43 0.47
CA VAL A 28 16.65 9.02 -0.84
C VAL A 28 17.73 8.67 -1.86
N GLN A 29 19.01 8.75 -1.48
CA GLN A 29 20.11 8.36 -2.36
C GLN A 29 20.05 6.88 -2.75
N TYR A 30 19.70 5.97 -1.83
CA TYR A 30 19.49 4.56 -2.15
C TYR A 30 18.34 4.35 -3.14
N TYR A 31 17.23 5.06 -2.99
CA TYR A 31 16.12 5.00 -3.95
C TYR A 31 16.51 5.59 -5.32
N PHE A 32 17.25 6.69 -5.36
CA PHE A 32 17.75 7.24 -6.63
C PHE A 32 18.66 6.27 -7.37
N ALA A 33 19.57 5.58 -6.68
CA ALA A 33 20.42 4.57 -7.29
C ALA A 33 19.61 3.40 -7.89
N GLN A 34 18.48 3.04 -7.27
CA GLN A 34 17.57 2.03 -7.81
C GLN A 34 16.78 2.54 -9.01
N ILE A 35 16.28 3.79 -8.94
CA ILE A 35 15.60 4.44 -10.06
C ILE A 35 16.56 4.52 -11.27
N ASP A 36 17.79 4.97 -11.09
CA ASP A 36 18.78 5.05 -12.17
C ASP A 36 19.03 3.72 -12.87
N ARG A 37 18.98 2.62 -12.11
CA ARG A 37 19.19 1.27 -12.64
C ARG A 37 17.99 0.75 -13.44
N HIS A 38 16.77 1.07 -13.01
CA HIS A 38 15.57 0.37 -13.49
C HIS A 38 14.62 1.26 -14.30
N GLU A 39 14.69 2.57 -14.16
CA GLU A 39 13.81 3.50 -14.88
C GLU A 39 13.94 3.41 -16.41
N PRO A 40 15.14 3.19 -17.02
CA PRO A 40 15.26 3.07 -18.47
C PRO A 40 14.44 1.92 -19.09
N THR A 41 14.10 0.90 -18.30
CA THR A 41 13.29 -0.24 -18.76
C THR A 41 11.85 -0.18 -18.25
N LEU A 42 11.63 0.29 -17.02
CA LEU A 42 10.32 0.29 -16.39
C LEU A 42 9.44 1.49 -16.77
N ASN A 43 10.04 2.64 -17.08
CA ASN A 43 9.32 3.89 -17.37
C ASN A 43 8.22 4.20 -16.33
N ALA A 44 8.53 4.03 -15.04
CA ALA A 44 7.57 4.16 -13.96
C ALA A 44 7.34 5.63 -13.54
N LEU A 45 8.24 6.55 -13.90
CA LEU A 45 8.20 7.96 -13.51
C LEU A 45 7.88 8.85 -14.72
N ILE A 46 6.64 9.33 -14.79
CA ILE A 46 6.17 10.23 -15.86
C ILE A 46 6.81 11.63 -15.75
N SER A 47 6.93 12.15 -14.52
CA SER A 47 7.49 13.49 -14.27
C SER A 47 8.30 13.48 -12.98
N PRO A 48 9.62 13.20 -13.05
CA PRO A 48 10.47 13.17 -11.87
C PRO A 48 10.77 14.59 -11.36
N VAL A 49 10.57 14.80 -10.06
CA VAL A 49 10.94 16.05 -9.38
C VAL A 49 12.49 16.19 -9.34
N PRO A 50 13.05 17.40 -9.51
CA PRO A 50 14.49 17.62 -9.42
C PRO A 50 15.11 17.07 -8.12
N ARG A 51 16.22 16.34 -8.26
CA ARG A 51 16.83 15.58 -7.15
C ARG A 51 17.35 16.45 -6.04
N ASP A 52 17.88 17.62 -6.38
CA ASP A 52 18.34 18.65 -5.45
C ASP A 52 17.22 19.07 -4.49
N LYS A 53 15.99 19.25 -4.99
CA LYS A 53 14.83 19.59 -4.16
C LYS A 53 14.47 18.47 -3.19
N ILE A 54 14.47 17.22 -3.67
CA ILE A 54 14.16 16.06 -2.83
C ILE A 54 15.25 15.88 -1.74
N LEU A 55 16.52 16.04 -2.09
CA LEU A 55 17.63 15.96 -1.15
C LEU A 55 17.59 17.09 -0.11
N ALA A 56 17.21 18.31 -0.51
CA ALA A 56 17.03 19.43 0.40
C ALA A 56 15.90 19.19 1.41
N ILE A 57 14.77 18.64 0.96
CA ILE A 57 13.68 18.23 1.86
C ILE A 57 14.16 17.14 2.82
N ALA A 58 14.86 16.12 2.32
CA ALA A 58 15.39 15.05 3.15
C ALA A 58 16.37 15.56 4.21
N ALA A 59 17.26 16.48 3.85
CA ALA A 59 18.21 17.12 4.77
C ALA A 59 17.48 17.96 5.84
N THR A 60 16.42 18.67 5.44
CA THR A 60 15.58 19.44 6.37
C THR A 60 14.91 18.52 7.39
N LEU A 61 14.33 17.40 6.95
CA LEU A 61 13.72 16.40 7.83
C LEU A 61 14.74 15.75 8.79
N ASP A 62 15.97 15.52 8.33
CA ASP A 62 17.04 15.03 9.20
C ASP A 62 17.42 16.05 10.27
N ALA A 63 17.53 17.34 9.91
CA ALA A 63 17.78 18.42 10.86
C ALA A 63 16.64 18.56 11.88
N GLU A 64 15.38 18.52 11.43
CA GLU A 64 14.21 18.54 12.31
C GLU A 64 14.25 17.40 13.32
N ARG A 65 14.61 16.17 12.92
CA ARG A 65 14.71 15.03 13.85
C ARG A 65 15.81 15.19 14.90
N GLN A 66 16.92 15.83 14.58
CA GLN A 66 17.96 16.12 15.57
C GLN A 66 17.48 17.11 16.63
N ILE A 67 16.67 18.10 16.23
CA ILE A 67 16.12 19.13 17.11
C ILE A 67 14.95 18.57 17.95
N SER A 68 14.08 17.76 17.37
CA SER A 68 12.78 17.35 17.94
C SER A 68 12.80 16.12 18.85
N ARG A 69 13.98 15.66 19.29
CA ARG A 69 14.15 14.59 20.31
C ARG A 69 13.34 14.80 21.61
N SER A 70 12.85 16.02 21.86
CA SER A 70 12.07 16.43 23.05
C SER A 70 10.55 16.54 22.81
N ARG A 71 10.05 16.52 21.57
CA ARG A 71 8.60 16.70 21.30
C ARG A 71 8.05 15.52 20.51
N ARG A 72 6.95 14.97 21.02
CA ARG A 72 6.17 13.79 20.61
C ARG A 72 5.56 13.88 19.19
N TRP A 73 6.18 14.63 18.27
CA TRP A 73 5.65 14.98 16.94
C TRP A 73 6.45 14.36 15.77
N GLY A 74 7.22 13.31 16.03
CA GLY A 74 8.11 12.66 15.05
C GLY A 74 7.48 11.60 14.15
N ARG A 75 6.14 11.50 14.07
CA ARG A 75 5.49 10.38 13.35
C ARG A 75 5.20 10.68 11.86
N MET A 76 5.24 11.93 11.39
CA MET A 76 4.32 12.28 10.30
C MET A 76 4.75 13.38 9.29
N ARG A 77 6.03 13.48 8.91
CA ARG A 77 6.43 14.36 7.79
C ARG A 77 7.37 13.75 6.74
N SER A 78 7.91 12.54 6.96
CA SER A 78 8.89 11.93 6.05
C SER A 78 8.29 11.07 4.92
N TYR A 79 6.96 11.04 4.75
CA TYR A 79 6.29 10.12 3.81
C TYR A 79 5.81 10.74 2.49
N SER A 80 6.07 12.04 2.22
CA SER A 80 5.69 12.64 0.93
C SER A 80 6.66 12.30 -0.19
N VAL A 81 6.62 11.06 -0.65
CA VAL A 81 6.90 10.71 -2.05
C VAL A 81 5.78 9.75 -2.48
N ILE A 82 4.70 10.32 -3.02
CA ILE A 82 3.61 9.57 -3.64
C ILE A 82 4.04 9.32 -5.08
N LEU A 83 4.25 8.05 -5.44
CA LEU A 83 4.35 7.63 -6.84
C LEU A 83 2.96 7.14 -7.26
N HIS A 84 2.29 7.92 -8.09
CA HIS A 84 1.16 7.45 -8.88
C HIS A 84 1.72 6.66 -10.07
N GLY A 85 1.45 5.37 -10.11
CA GLY A 85 1.73 4.52 -11.27
C GLY A 85 0.58 3.53 -11.43
N HIS A 86 -0.15 3.63 -12.53
CA HIS A 86 -1.05 2.59 -13.00
C HIS A 86 -0.21 1.61 -13.82
N GLY A 87 0.13 0.46 -13.24
CA GLY A 87 0.95 -0.54 -13.91
C GLY A 87 1.05 -1.84 -13.11
N ASP A 88 0.67 -2.94 -13.78
CA ASP A 88 0.84 -4.37 -13.51
C ASP A 88 1.09 -4.87 -12.05
N ILE A 89 0.20 -5.77 -11.60
CA ILE A 89 0.03 -6.21 -10.20
C ILE A 89 1.01 -7.34 -9.77
N ARG A 90 2.01 -7.71 -10.58
CA ARG A 90 2.88 -8.89 -10.31
C ARG A 90 4.06 -8.65 -9.34
N LEU A 91 3.97 -7.69 -8.43
CA LEU A 91 5.04 -7.40 -7.47
C LEU A 91 4.48 -7.20 -6.05
N HIS A 92 4.26 -8.31 -5.31
CA HIS A 92 4.14 -8.42 -3.83
C HIS A 92 3.69 -7.17 -3.04
N ARG A 93 2.60 -6.52 -3.47
CA ARG A 93 2.14 -5.25 -2.91
C ARG A 93 0.77 -5.40 -2.32
N TYR A 94 0.61 -4.84 -1.12
CA TYR A 94 -0.67 -4.62 -0.50
C TYR A 94 -1.23 -3.30 -1.04
N ALA A 95 -2.52 -3.27 -1.31
CA ALA A 95 -3.24 -2.07 -1.69
C ALA A 95 -4.53 -2.02 -0.88
N LEU A 96 -4.96 -0.81 -0.48
CA LEU A 96 -6.25 -0.60 0.14
C LEU A 96 -6.98 0.50 -0.61
N LYS A 97 -8.22 0.24 -1.03
CA LYS A 97 -9.13 1.27 -1.52
C LYS A 97 -10.06 1.69 -0.39
N PRO A 98 -9.93 2.91 0.16
CA PRO A 98 -10.85 3.40 1.18
C PRO A 98 -12.29 3.55 0.65
N THR A 99 -13.24 3.66 1.57
CA THR A 99 -14.62 4.03 1.27
C THR A 99 -14.65 5.33 0.47
N VAL A 100 -15.44 5.37 -0.61
CA VAL A 100 -15.58 6.58 -1.42
C VAL A 100 -16.14 7.70 -0.54
N GLY A 101 -15.61 8.92 -0.69
CA GLY A 101 -16.03 10.10 0.07
C GLY A 101 -15.47 10.22 1.50
N ILE A 102 -14.69 9.24 2.00
CA ILE A 102 -14.11 9.32 3.36
C ILE A 102 -12.95 10.31 3.49
N GLN A 103 -12.35 10.70 2.37
CA GLN A 103 -11.17 11.55 2.31
C GLN A 103 -11.47 12.79 1.48
N TYR A 104 -10.83 13.90 1.82
CA TYR A 104 -10.93 15.12 1.03
C TYR A 104 -10.27 14.92 -0.32
N SER A 105 -11.05 15.16 -1.36
CA SER A 105 -10.73 14.93 -2.76
C SER A 105 -10.14 16.16 -3.47
N THR A 106 -9.99 17.28 -2.76
CA THR A 106 -9.59 18.56 -3.36
C THR A 106 -8.24 18.46 -4.07
N GLY A 107 -8.23 18.79 -5.37
CA GLY A 107 -7.03 18.80 -6.20
C GLY A 107 -6.67 17.46 -6.85
N LEU A 108 -7.47 16.40 -6.66
CA LEU A 108 -7.34 15.15 -7.38
C LEU A 108 -8.15 15.19 -8.68
N TYR A 109 -7.60 14.58 -9.73
CA TYR A 109 -8.33 14.33 -10.96
C TYR A 109 -9.26 13.13 -10.77
N TYR A 110 -10.54 13.31 -11.06
CA TYR A 110 -11.58 12.28 -11.01
C TYR A 110 -12.03 11.95 -12.44
N MET A 111 -12.02 10.68 -12.79
CA MET A 111 -12.81 10.18 -13.92
C MET A 111 -14.28 10.09 -13.53
N THR A 112 -14.58 9.63 -12.31
CA THR A 112 -15.94 9.59 -11.77
C THR A 112 -15.95 9.93 -10.28
N GLU A 113 -16.91 10.74 -9.84
CA GLU A 113 -17.07 11.07 -8.41
C GLU A 113 -17.57 9.88 -7.58
N PHE A 114 -18.18 8.88 -8.23
CA PHE A 114 -18.85 7.77 -7.54
C PHE A 114 -17.93 6.57 -7.26
N PHE A 115 -16.89 6.35 -8.08
CA PHE A 115 -16.05 5.15 -7.96
C PHE A 115 -14.62 5.45 -7.55
N ASP A 116 -14.12 6.66 -7.83
CA ASP A 116 -12.72 6.97 -7.63
C ASP A 116 -12.44 7.30 -6.17
N SER A 117 -11.38 6.70 -5.65
CA SER A 117 -10.92 6.92 -4.29
C SER A 117 -9.42 6.62 -4.24
N PRO A 118 -8.55 7.60 -3.93
CA PRO A 118 -7.13 7.32 -3.78
C PRO A 118 -6.89 6.37 -2.60
N GLY A 119 -5.91 5.50 -2.75
CA GLY A 119 -5.62 4.46 -1.77
C GLY A 119 -4.13 4.22 -1.65
N PRO A 120 -3.63 3.83 -0.47
CA PRO A 120 -2.21 3.55 -0.33
C PRO A 120 -1.85 2.19 -0.94
N MET A 121 -0.63 2.14 -1.44
CA MET A 121 0.05 0.90 -1.84
C MET A 121 1.35 0.77 -1.05
N ALA A 122 1.60 -0.42 -0.49
CA ALA A 122 2.79 -0.66 0.32
C ALA A 122 3.23 -2.13 0.30
N LYS A 123 4.40 -2.40 0.90
CA LYS A 123 5.01 -3.74 0.95
C LYS A 123 4.51 -4.60 2.11
N SER A 124 3.75 -4.03 3.04
CA SER A 124 3.18 -4.74 4.17
C SER A 124 1.84 -4.13 4.61
N ALA A 125 0.97 -4.93 5.21
CA ALA A 125 -0.27 -4.46 5.81
C ALA A 125 -0.03 -3.41 6.92
N ALA A 126 1.09 -3.52 7.65
CA ALA A 126 1.48 -2.54 8.65
C ALA A 126 1.78 -1.16 8.03
N ASP A 127 2.44 -1.14 6.87
CA ASP A 127 2.71 0.11 6.16
C ASP A 127 1.42 0.70 5.55
N ILE A 128 0.50 -0.15 5.06
CA ILE A 128 -0.83 0.29 4.62
C ILE A 128 -1.58 1.00 5.75
N ARG A 129 -1.58 0.42 6.96
CA ARG A 129 -2.21 1.06 8.13
C ARG A 129 -1.65 2.46 8.37
N VAL A 130 -0.33 2.61 8.41
CA VAL A 130 0.33 3.90 8.65
C VAL A 130 -0.02 4.92 7.56
N LEU A 131 0.01 4.52 6.29
CA LEU A 131 -0.35 5.40 5.18
C LEU A 131 -1.84 5.77 5.21
N CYS A 132 -2.73 4.85 5.57
CA CYS A 132 -4.14 5.14 5.77
C CYS A 132 -4.39 6.13 6.89
N GLU A 133 -3.70 6.01 8.03
CA GLU A 133 -3.81 6.98 9.13
C GLU A 133 -3.45 8.40 8.67
N ILE A 134 -2.42 8.52 7.82
CA ILE A 134 -1.99 9.79 7.23
C ILE A 134 -3.05 10.32 6.24
N LEU A 135 -3.52 9.48 5.31
CA LEU A 135 -4.49 9.87 4.29
C LEU A 135 -5.83 10.30 4.91
N LEU A 136 -6.27 9.62 5.96
CA LEU A 136 -7.53 9.91 6.66
C LEU A 136 -7.38 10.96 7.76
N GLY A 137 -6.16 11.38 8.09
CA GLY A 137 -5.90 12.32 9.18
C GLY A 137 -6.35 11.83 10.57
N ARG A 138 -6.42 10.51 10.79
CA ARG A 138 -6.87 9.90 12.06
C ARG A 138 -6.01 8.70 12.45
N SER A 139 -5.83 8.49 13.75
CA SER A 139 -5.19 7.28 14.30
C SER A 139 -6.18 6.11 14.33
N PHE A 140 -5.71 4.89 14.07
CA PHE A 140 -6.48 3.70 14.41
C PHE A 140 -6.00 3.19 15.76
N ASP A 141 -6.88 3.18 16.76
CA ASP A 141 -6.53 2.76 18.13
C ASP A 141 -6.63 1.25 18.34
N MET A 142 -6.66 0.47 17.24
CA MET A 142 -6.78 -0.98 17.32
C MET A 142 -5.45 -1.63 17.74
N PRO A 143 -5.44 -2.44 18.81
CA PRO A 143 -4.27 -3.22 19.17
C PRO A 143 -3.91 -4.19 18.04
N THR A 144 -2.62 -4.38 17.80
CA THR A 144 -2.13 -5.39 16.85
C THR A 144 -2.34 -6.77 17.47
N ILE A 145 -3.53 -7.33 17.33
CA ILE A 145 -3.89 -8.61 17.93
C ILE A 145 -3.31 -9.75 17.06
N LEU A 146 -2.48 -10.60 17.66
CA LEU A 146 -1.89 -11.79 17.02
C LEU A 146 -2.90 -12.93 16.79
N ASN A 147 -4.12 -12.82 17.34
CA ASN A 147 -5.27 -13.73 17.15
C ASN A 147 -6.50 -13.01 16.55
N ALA A 148 -6.29 -12.04 15.65
CA ALA A 148 -7.31 -11.11 15.17
C ALA A 148 -8.49 -11.74 14.41
N TRP A 149 -8.50 -13.06 14.17
CA TRP A 149 -9.52 -13.75 13.38
C TRP A 149 -10.63 -14.37 14.24
N GLU A 150 -10.43 -14.50 15.55
CA GLU A 150 -11.45 -15.05 16.44
C GLU A 150 -12.69 -14.14 16.48
N GLY A 151 -13.85 -14.71 16.15
CA GLY A 151 -15.11 -13.96 16.08
C GLY A 151 -15.34 -13.16 14.79
N ILE A 152 -14.43 -13.23 13.79
CA ILE A 152 -14.63 -12.62 12.47
C ILE A 152 -15.23 -13.65 11.51
N SER A 153 -16.43 -13.37 10.99
CA SER A 153 -17.02 -14.15 9.91
C SER A 153 -16.57 -13.61 8.56
N VAL A 154 -16.02 -14.47 7.70
CA VAL A 154 -15.68 -14.12 6.31
C VAL A 154 -16.67 -14.79 5.37
N GLY A 155 -17.31 -13.99 4.51
CA GLY A 155 -18.18 -14.49 3.44
C GLY A 155 -17.42 -14.51 2.11
N PHE A 156 -17.61 -15.58 1.35
CA PHE A 156 -17.03 -15.74 0.01
C PHE A 156 -18.13 -15.65 -1.06
N LEU A 157 -17.76 -15.17 -2.25
CA LEU A 157 -18.59 -15.20 -3.45
C LEU A 157 -17.92 -16.17 -4.43
N ASP A 158 -18.71 -17.06 -5.03
CA ASP A 158 -18.22 -17.98 -6.04
C ASP A 158 -17.83 -17.19 -7.31
N PRO A 159 -16.55 -17.16 -7.71
CA PRO A 159 -16.10 -16.40 -8.87
C PRO A 159 -16.66 -16.92 -10.19
N LYS A 160 -17.14 -18.17 -10.25
CA LYS A 160 -17.86 -18.69 -11.42
C LYS A 160 -19.21 -18.03 -11.61
N VAL A 161 -19.81 -17.55 -10.51
CA VAL A 161 -21.11 -16.88 -10.49
C VAL A 161 -20.95 -15.35 -10.50
N TRP A 162 -19.98 -14.83 -9.74
CA TRP A 162 -19.69 -13.40 -9.62
C TRP A 162 -18.52 -12.99 -10.53
N LYS A 163 -18.80 -12.90 -11.83
CA LYS A 163 -17.87 -12.36 -12.83
C LYS A 163 -18.50 -11.21 -13.62
N MET A 164 -17.65 -10.30 -14.10
CA MET A 164 -18.10 -9.29 -15.06
C MET A 164 -18.54 -9.95 -16.36
N ALA A 165 -19.51 -9.34 -17.04
CA ALA A 165 -19.92 -9.80 -18.36
C ALA A 165 -18.72 -9.79 -19.32
N ASP A 166 -18.65 -10.79 -20.21
CA ASP A 166 -17.52 -10.96 -21.14
C ASP A 166 -17.32 -9.71 -22.04
N ASP A 167 -18.40 -8.98 -22.32
CA ASP A 167 -18.40 -7.71 -23.07
C ASP A 167 -17.71 -6.55 -22.33
N PHE A 168 -17.69 -6.59 -20.99
CA PHE A 168 -17.05 -5.56 -20.15
C PHE A 168 -15.62 -5.93 -19.77
N CYS A 169 -15.31 -7.22 -19.64
CA CYS A 169 -14.00 -7.71 -19.22
C CYS A 169 -13.64 -8.99 -19.97
N THR A 170 -12.87 -8.83 -21.05
CA THR A 170 -12.33 -9.96 -21.81
C THR A 170 -11.46 -10.83 -20.91
N GLN A 171 -11.87 -12.08 -20.70
CA GLN A 171 -11.06 -13.04 -19.96
C GLN A 171 -9.88 -13.50 -20.83
N PHE A 172 -8.66 -13.38 -20.33
CA PHE A 172 -7.47 -13.91 -20.99
C PHE A 172 -7.25 -15.38 -20.60
N GLU A 173 -6.74 -16.18 -21.53
CA GLU A 173 -6.45 -17.59 -21.30
C GLU A 173 -5.58 -17.79 -20.04
N GLY A 174 -5.97 -18.74 -19.19
CA GLY A 174 -5.31 -19.01 -17.90
C GLY A 174 -5.73 -18.12 -16.73
N THR A 175 -6.47 -17.03 -16.94
CA THR A 175 -6.94 -16.14 -15.86
C THR A 175 -7.94 -16.85 -14.94
N GLU A 176 -8.94 -17.53 -15.52
CA GLU A 176 -9.94 -18.29 -14.75
C GLU A 176 -9.30 -19.44 -13.96
N GLU A 177 -8.31 -20.14 -14.54
CA GLU A 177 -7.59 -21.24 -13.89
C GLU A 177 -6.72 -20.72 -12.72
N GLN A 178 -6.02 -19.60 -12.93
CA GLN A 178 -5.24 -18.95 -11.87
C GLN A 178 -6.16 -18.50 -10.72
N MET A 179 -7.29 -17.86 -11.02
CA MET A 179 -8.25 -17.41 -10.01
C MET A 179 -8.84 -18.57 -9.20
N ALA A 180 -9.21 -19.67 -9.86
CA ALA A 180 -9.75 -20.85 -9.20
C ALA A 180 -8.71 -21.51 -8.26
N ASN A 181 -7.45 -21.58 -8.68
CA ASN A 181 -6.37 -22.15 -7.87
C ASN A 181 -6.05 -21.26 -6.65
N GLU A 182 -5.98 -19.93 -6.84
CA GLU A 182 -5.77 -18.98 -5.74
C GLU A 182 -6.93 -19.00 -4.72
N GLU A 183 -8.18 -19.12 -5.19
CA GLU A 183 -9.34 -19.28 -4.31
C GLU A 183 -9.24 -20.56 -3.47
N GLU A 184 -8.89 -21.69 -4.09
CA GLU A 184 -8.75 -22.96 -3.36
C GLU A 184 -7.68 -22.87 -2.26
N ILE A 185 -6.53 -22.25 -2.56
CA ILE A 185 -5.45 -22.01 -1.59
C ILE A 185 -5.94 -21.12 -0.45
N LEU A 186 -6.68 -20.05 -0.76
CA LEU A 186 -7.24 -19.14 0.24
C LEU A 186 -8.24 -19.84 1.16
N LEU A 187 -9.18 -20.62 0.60
CA LEU A 187 -10.17 -21.36 1.38
C LEU A 187 -9.51 -22.40 2.29
N ARG A 188 -8.50 -23.13 1.77
CA ARG A 188 -7.68 -24.06 2.56
C ARG A 188 -6.96 -23.34 3.70
N PHE A 189 -6.31 -22.21 3.44
CA PHE A 189 -5.66 -21.40 4.48
C PHE A 189 -6.67 -20.94 5.53
N MET A 190 -7.79 -20.35 5.12
CA MET A 190 -8.79 -19.81 6.04
C MET A 190 -9.45 -20.90 6.90
N SER A 191 -9.68 -22.10 6.35
CA SER A 191 -10.18 -23.24 7.14
C SER A 191 -9.24 -23.68 8.26
N ALA A 192 -7.94 -23.34 8.18
CA ALA A 192 -6.99 -23.62 9.25
C ALA A 192 -7.04 -22.59 10.40
N TYR A 193 -7.67 -21.43 10.20
CA TYR A 193 -7.71 -20.32 11.18
C TYR A 193 -9.12 -19.92 11.64
N GLY A 194 -10.21 -20.41 11.03
CA GLY A 194 -11.58 -20.12 11.46
C GLY A 194 -12.68 -20.83 10.66
N GLU A 195 -13.95 -20.57 11.03
CA GLU A 195 -15.11 -21.08 10.29
C GLU A 195 -15.33 -20.30 8.99
N VAL A 196 -15.14 -20.97 7.85
CA VAL A 196 -15.44 -20.43 6.53
C VAL A 196 -16.94 -20.51 6.29
N ALA A 197 -17.61 -19.35 6.17
CA ALA A 197 -19.03 -19.32 5.87
C ALA A 197 -19.29 -19.83 4.44
N LYS A 198 -20.46 -20.45 4.22
CA LYS A 198 -20.91 -20.86 2.88
C LYS A 198 -20.95 -19.66 1.92
N PRO A 199 -20.71 -19.87 0.61
CA PRO A 199 -20.84 -18.82 -0.39
C PRO A 199 -22.18 -18.11 -0.26
N ARG A 200 -22.15 -16.77 -0.24
CA ARG A 200 -23.39 -15.98 -0.15
C ARG A 200 -24.03 -15.83 -1.52
N PRO A 201 -25.37 -15.81 -1.61
CA PRO A 201 -26.05 -15.53 -2.87
C PRO A 201 -25.67 -14.14 -3.36
N VAL A 202 -25.41 -14.03 -4.66
CA VAL A 202 -25.20 -12.75 -5.33
C VAL A 202 -26.50 -11.95 -5.27
N PRO A 203 -26.49 -10.71 -4.73
CA PRO A 203 -27.67 -9.85 -4.78
C PRO A 203 -28.08 -9.58 -6.23
N THR A 204 -29.34 -9.83 -6.56
CA THR A 204 -29.91 -9.41 -7.84
C THR A 204 -30.13 -7.90 -7.75
N LEU A 205 -29.33 -7.12 -8.48
CA LEU A 205 -29.47 -5.67 -8.60
C LEU A 205 -30.52 -5.32 -9.65
#